data_AF-A0A3N2RQ54-F1
#
_entry.id   AF-A0A3N2RQ54-F1
#
_cell.length_a   1.000
_cell.length_b   1.000
_cell.length_c   1.000
_cell.angle_alpha   90.00
_cell.angle_beta   90.00
_cell.angle_gamma   90.00
#
_symmetry.space_group_name_H-M   'P 1'
#
loop_
_entity.id
_entity.type
_entity.pdbx_description
1 polymer ?
#
loop_
_entity_poly.entity_id
_entity_poly.type
_entity_poly.pdbx_seq_one_letter_code
_entity_poly.pdbx_strand_id
1 'polypeptide(L)'
;MTNTDCIADSFEPEVAEGNKRNLTVSYASRAPDYHRVPAVMMKGQWLEAAGFATGTKVEVRVMKGCMVLTAVEAEADEVLETARVVGRMSVRKQRQVREFIGVIAGKGSRG
;
A
#
# COMPACT_ATOMS: atom_id res chain seq x y z
N MET A 1 38.55 25.95 -0.59
CA MET A 1 37.31 26.54 -1.12
C MET A 1 36.42 25.40 -1.59
N THR A 2 35.30 25.25 -0.88
CA THR A 2 34.08 24.49 -1.16
C THR A 2 34.13 23.22 -2.03
N ASN A 3 33.98 22.09 -1.32
CA ASN A 3 33.38 20.84 -1.76
C ASN A 3 32.13 21.10 -2.61
N THR A 4 31.98 20.40 -3.73
CA THR A 4 30.70 20.27 -4.44
C THR A 4 30.49 18.78 -4.72
N ASP A 5 30.10 18.06 -3.68
CA ASP A 5 29.53 16.72 -3.81
C ASP A 5 28.09 16.89 -4.31
N CYS A 6 27.94 17.03 -5.63
CA CYS A 6 26.65 16.90 -6.28
C CYS A 6 26.26 15.42 -6.27
N ILE A 7 25.72 14.96 -5.14
CA ILE A 7 24.86 13.78 -5.09
C ILE A 7 23.53 14.20 -5.73
N ALA A 8 23.54 14.32 -7.06
CA ALA A 8 22.29 14.18 -7.79
C ALA A 8 21.91 12.71 -7.60
N ASP A 9 21.07 12.44 -6.60
CA ASP A 9 20.31 11.19 -6.57
C ASP A 9 19.56 11.15 -7.89
N SER A 10 20.15 10.45 -8.86
CA SER A 10 19.48 10.00 -10.05
C SER A 10 18.37 9.09 -9.54
N PHE A 11 17.19 9.67 -9.34
CA PHE A 11 15.95 8.91 -9.33
C PHE A 11 15.81 8.35 -10.74
N GLU A 12 16.57 7.29 -11.04
CA GLU A 12 16.21 6.34 -12.08
C GLU A 12 14.81 5.87 -11.68
N PRO A 13 13.73 6.31 -12.37
CA PRO A 13 12.45 5.70 -12.13
C PRO A 13 12.63 4.27 -12.61
N GLU A 14 12.70 3.31 -11.68
CA GLU A 14 12.75 1.88 -11.97
C GLU A 14 11.39 1.41 -12.49
N VAL A 15 10.90 2.08 -13.54
CA VAL A 15 9.78 1.67 -14.35
C VAL A 15 10.41 1.16 -15.62
N ALA A 16 10.78 -0.12 -15.61
CA ALA A 16 11.27 -0.82 -16.80
C ALA A 16 10.40 -0.44 -18.00
N GLU A 17 11.02 -0.11 -19.13
CA GLU A 17 10.41 0.54 -20.30
C GLU A 17 9.19 -0.23 -20.88
N GLY A 18 9.02 -1.51 -20.50
CA GLY A 18 7.86 -2.35 -20.81
C GLY A 18 6.62 -2.20 -19.90
N ASN A 19 6.67 -1.43 -18.81
CA ASN A 19 5.56 -1.31 -17.84
C ASN A 19 4.72 -0.03 -18.00
N LYS A 20 5.06 0.87 -18.93
CA LYS A 20 4.29 2.09 -19.15
C LYS A 20 3.03 1.80 -19.98
N ARG A 21 1.85 2.12 -19.44
CA ARG A 21 0.57 2.00 -20.15
C ARG A 21 -0.12 3.36 -20.26
N ASN A 22 -0.46 3.74 -21.49
CA ASN A 22 -1.19 4.98 -21.74
C ASN A 22 -2.70 4.74 -21.59
N LEU A 23 -3.35 5.52 -20.74
CA LEU A 23 -4.77 5.45 -20.49
C LEU A 23 -5.40 6.82 -20.77
N THR A 24 -6.66 6.81 -21.22
CA THR A 24 -7.43 8.04 -21.41
C THR A 24 -8.49 8.13 -20.33
N VAL A 25 -8.64 9.32 -19.73
CA VAL A 25 -9.73 9.58 -18.78
C VAL A 25 -11.05 9.46 -19.53
N SER A 26 -11.88 8.53 -19.07
CA SER A 26 -13.23 8.27 -19.57
C SER A 26 -14.27 8.84 -18.61
N TYR A 27 -15.52 8.40 -18.73
CA TYR A 27 -16.58 8.75 -17.79
C TYR A 27 -17.31 7.49 -17.31
N ALA A 28 -17.83 7.56 -16.08
CA ALA A 28 -18.83 6.64 -15.55
C ALA A 28 -20.12 7.43 -15.27
N SER A 29 -21.27 6.81 -15.56
CA SER A 29 -22.59 7.36 -15.24
C SER A 29 -23.37 6.37 -14.40
N ARG A 30 -24.09 6.84 -13.38
CA ARG A 30 -25.03 6.02 -12.60
C ARG A 30 -26.46 6.50 -12.85
N ALA A 31 -27.37 5.53 -13.02
CA ALA A 31 -28.81 5.81 -13.09
C ALA A 31 -29.34 6.21 -11.70
N PRO A 32 -30.40 7.04 -11.62
CA PRO A 32 -31.24 7.54 -12.71
C PRO A 32 -30.77 8.87 -13.34
N ASP A 33 -29.86 9.60 -12.69
CA ASP A 33 -29.54 10.98 -13.09
C ASP A 33 -28.52 11.08 -14.24
N TYR A 34 -27.91 9.95 -14.64
CA TYR A 34 -26.94 9.82 -15.75
C TYR A 34 -25.78 10.84 -15.73
N HIS A 35 -25.51 11.46 -14.58
CA HIS A 35 -24.43 12.42 -14.44
C HIS A 35 -23.09 11.75 -14.75
N ARG A 36 -22.31 12.36 -15.65
CA ARG A 36 -21.00 11.84 -16.07
C ARG A 36 -19.94 12.27 -15.07
N VAL A 37 -19.31 11.29 -14.43
CA VAL A 37 -18.18 11.49 -13.52
C VAL A 37 -16.91 11.00 -14.20
N PRO A 38 -15.79 11.74 -14.17
CA PRO A 38 -14.53 11.29 -14.74
C PRO A 38 -14.08 9.95 -14.14
N ALA A 39 -13.60 9.04 -14.99
CA ALA A 39 -13.20 7.70 -14.59
C ALA A 39 -11.94 7.25 -15.34
N VAL A 40 -10.96 6.74 -14.60
CA VAL A 40 -9.80 6.04 -15.16
C VAL A 40 -10.08 4.55 -15.05
N MET A 41 -10.17 3.86 -16.18
CA MET A 41 -10.41 2.43 -16.24
C MET A 41 -9.12 1.69 -16.62
N MET A 42 -8.67 0.79 -15.74
CA MET A 42 -7.53 -0.09 -15.99
C MET A 42 -8.05 -1.52 -16.15
N LYS A 43 -7.60 -2.24 -17.20
CA LYS A 43 -8.00 -3.63 -17.46
C LYS A 43 -6.81 -4.45 -17.95
N GLY A 44 -6.80 -5.73 -17.59
CA GLY A 44 -5.86 -6.75 -18.08
C GLY A 44 -5.14 -7.49 -16.97
N GLN A 45 -4.61 -8.67 -17.29
CA GLN A 45 -3.91 -9.57 -16.37
C GLN A 45 -2.67 -8.94 -15.71
N TRP A 46 -2.11 -7.89 -16.32
CA TRP A 46 -0.99 -7.13 -15.75
C TRP A 46 -1.31 -6.46 -14.41
N LEU A 47 -2.58 -6.19 -14.12
CA LEU A 47 -2.99 -5.66 -12.82
C LEU A 47 -2.70 -6.68 -11.71
N GLU A 48 -3.03 -7.94 -11.94
CA GLU A 48 -2.77 -9.03 -11.00
C GLU A 48 -1.26 -9.25 -10.82
N ALA A 49 -0.48 -9.23 -11.91
CA ALA A 49 0.98 -9.30 -11.84
C ALA A 49 1.61 -8.10 -11.09
N ALA A 50 0.91 -6.96 -11.04
CA ALA A 50 1.30 -5.77 -10.28
C ALA A 50 0.74 -5.75 -8.85
N GLY A 51 0.11 -6.83 -8.38
CA GLY A 51 -0.46 -6.94 -7.03
C GLY A 51 -1.90 -6.44 -6.86
N PHE A 52 -2.55 -5.98 -7.93
CA PHE A 52 -3.93 -5.49 -7.93
C PHE A 52 -4.93 -6.60 -8.32
N ALA A 53 -4.84 -7.74 -7.64
CA ALA A 53 -5.79 -8.84 -7.81
C ALA A 53 -7.23 -8.46 -7.41
N THR A 54 -8.20 -9.27 -7.80
CA THR A 54 -9.61 -9.03 -7.44
C THR A 54 -9.79 -9.09 -5.92
N GLY A 55 -10.36 -8.03 -5.34
CA GLY A 55 -10.57 -7.92 -3.90
C GLY A 55 -9.41 -7.30 -3.13
N THR A 56 -8.26 -7.02 -3.76
CA THR A 56 -7.15 -6.30 -3.12
C THR A 56 -7.57 -4.88 -2.75
N LYS A 57 -7.33 -4.49 -1.49
CA LYS A 57 -7.52 -3.11 -1.04
C LYS A 57 -6.47 -2.21 -1.69
N VAL A 58 -6.85 -0.99 -2.07
CA VAL A 58 -5.96 -0.03 -2.71
C VAL A 58 -5.98 1.29 -1.95
N GLU A 59 -4.81 1.77 -1.56
CA GLU A 59 -4.63 3.14 -1.08
C GLU A 59 -4.37 4.06 -2.28
N VAL A 60 -5.05 5.21 -2.34
CA VAL A 60 -4.85 6.21 -3.39
C VAL A 60 -4.38 7.51 -2.77
N ARG A 61 -3.20 7.97 -3.17
CA ARG A 61 -2.66 9.29 -2.80
C ARG A 61 -2.77 10.22 -3.99
N VAL A 62 -3.43 11.36 -3.78
CA VAL A 62 -3.73 12.33 -4.85
C VAL A 62 -2.89 13.59 -4.66
N MET A 63 -2.20 13.98 -5.73
CA MET A 63 -1.43 15.22 -5.84
C MET A 63 -1.87 15.97 -7.10
N LYS A 64 -1.48 17.25 -7.22
CA LYS A 64 -1.80 18.02 -8.43
C LYS A 64 -1.17 17.37 -9.67
N GLY A 65 -2.00 16.81 -10.55
CA GLY A 65 -1.56 16.16 -11.79
C GLY A 65 -0.97 14.76 -11.64
N CYS A 66 -0.98 14.16 -10.44
CA CYS A 66 -0.43 12.84 -10.20
C CYS A 66 -1.25 12.08 -9.15
N MET A 67 -1.45 10.79 -9.39
CA MET A 67 -2.03 9.88 -8.40
C MET A 67 -1.13 8.66 -8.25
N VAL A 68 -0.89 8.25 -7.00
CA VAL A 68 -0.15 7.04 -6.67
C VAL A 68 -1.15 6.04 -6.11
N LEU A 69 -1.21 4.86 -6.74
CA LEU A 69 -2.06 3.75 -6.31
C LEU A 69 -1.15 2.66 -5.74
N THR A 70 -1.46 2.22 -4.53
CA THR A 70 -0.69 1.19 -3.83
C THR A 70 -1.62 0.07 -3.40
N ALA A 71 -1.31 -1.16 -3.80
CA ALA A 71 -1.99 -2.33 -3.29
C ALA A 71 -1.62 -2.55 -1.81
N VAL A 72 -2.62 -2.74 -0.96
CA VAL A 72 -2.44 -3.01 0.46
C VAL A 72 -2.56 -4.52 0.66
N GLU A 73 -1.47 -5.15 1.08
CA GLU A 73 -1.49 -6.55 1.50
C GLU A 73 -2.34 -6.68 2.77
N ALA A 74 -3.37 -7.55 2.71
CA ALA A 74 -4.35 -7.68 3.79
C ALA A 74 -3.70 -8.07 5.13
N GLU A 75 -2.70 -8.96 5.11
CA GLU A 75 -1.99 -9.38 6.31
C GLU A 75 -1.11 -8.27 6.91
N ALA A 76 -0.44 -7.49 6.06
CA ALA A 76 0.42 -6.41 6.53
C ALA A 76 -0.39 -5.30 7.22
N ASP A 77 -1.59 -5.00 6.70
CA ASP A 77 -2.49 -3.98 7.26
C ASP A 77 -3.04 -4.40 8.63
N GLU A 78 -3.47 -5.66 8.78
CA GLU A 78 -3.93 -6.20 10.06
C GLU A 78 -2.81 -6.25 11.10
N VAL A 79 -1.60 -6.66 10.72
CA VAL A 79 -0.44 -6.68 11.63
C VAL A 79 -0.03 -5.26 12.02
N LEU A 80 -0.07 -4.30 11.09
CA LEU A 80 0.26 -2.90 11.38
C LEU A 80 -0.77 -2.28 12.34
N GLU A 81 -2.06 -2.49 12.09
CA GLU A 81 -3.13 -1.98 12.95
C GLU A 81 -3.10 -2.61 14.34
N THR A 82 -2.88 -3.92 14.43
CA THR A 82 -2.70 -4.58 15.74
C THR A 82 -1.46 -4.05 16.47
N ALA A 83 -0.35 -3.83 15.78
CA ALA A 83 0.85 -3.22 16.36
C ALA A 83 0.59 -1.79 16.86
N ARG A 84 -0.18 -0.98 16.12
CA ARG A 84 -0.61 0.37 16.55
C ARG A 84 -1.46 0.32 17.80
N VAL A 85 -2.44 -0.60 17.87
CA VAL A 85 -3.28 -0.80 19.06
C VAL A 85 -2.42 -1.16 20.27
N VAL A 86 -1.50 -2.12 20.12
CA VAL A 86 -0.58 -2.54 21.19
C VAL A 86 0.35 -1.39 21.60
N GLY A 87 0.84 -0.61 20.64
CA GLY A 87 1.68 0.56 20.88
C GLY A 87 1.03 1.64 21.75
N ARG A 88 -0.31 1.77 21.70
CA ARG A 88 -1.08 2.73 22.53
C ARG A 88 -1.37 2.22 23.95
N MET A 89 -1.03 0.96 24.27
CA MET A 89 -1.24 0.38 25.59
C MET A 89 -0.14 0.78 26.59
N SER A 90 -0.40 0.59 27.89
CA SER A 90 0.64 0.76 28.92
C SER A 90 1.68 -0.36 28.85
N VAL A 91 2.90 -0.08 29.34
CA VAL A 91 4.03 -1.02 29.37
C VAL A 91 3.65 -2.38 29.95
N ARG A 92 2.84 -2.41 31.02
CA ARG A 92 2.37 -3.65 31.64
C ARG A 92 1.51 -4.49 30.70
N LYS A 93 0.60 -3.85 29.96
CA LYS A 93 -0.28 -4.55 29.01
C LYS A 93 0.50 -4.99 27.76
N GLN A 94 1.43 -4.17 27.26
CA GLN A 94 2.32 -4.57 26.16
C GLN A 94 3.14 -5.82 26.52
N ARG A 95 3.65 -5.90 27.75
CA ARG A 95 4.37 -7.08 28.24
C ARG A 95 3.49 -8.33 28.25
N GLN A 96 2.24 -8.23 28.73
CA GLN A 96 1.29 -9.34 28.72
C GLN A 96 0.99 -9.84 27.31
N VAL A 97 0.78 -8.92 26.35
CA VAL A 97 0.57 -9.28 24.94
C VAL A 97 1.80 -10.00 24.36
N ARG A 98 3.01 -9.51 24.64
CA ARG A 98 4.26 -10.14 24.17
C ARG A 98 4.45 -11.54 24.75
N GLU A 99 4.21 -11.72 26.05
CA GLU A 99 4.27 -13.04 26.70
C GLU A 99 3.25 -14.00 26.06
N PHE A 100 2.02 -13.54 25.82
CA PHE A 100 0.97 -14.34 25.17
C PHE A 100 1.32 -14.76 23.73
N ILE A 101 1.86 -13.83 22.93
CA ILE A 101 2.37 -14.16 21.57
C ILE A 101 3.48 -15.23 21.67
N GLY A 102 4.37 -15.13 22.66
CA GLY A 102 5.42 -16.12 22.89
C GLY A 102 4.88 -17.53 23.17
N VAL A 103 3.80 -17.62 23.96
CA VAL A 103 3.10 -18.89 24.24
C VAL A 103 2.47 -19.47 22.97
N ILE A 104 1.76 -18.65 22.18
CA ILE A 104 1.13 -19.10 20.92
C ILE A 104 2.18 -19.53 19.89
N ALA A 105 3.29 -18.80 19.78
CA ALA A 105 4.36 -19.09 18.84
C ALA A 105 5.15 -20.37 19.17
N GLY A 106 4.74 -21.14 20.19
CA GLY A 106 5.42 -22.37 20.60
C GLY A 106 6.79 -22.12 21.23
N LYS A 107 7.13 -20.87 21.56
CA LYS A 107 8.33 -20.52 22.34
C LYS A 107 8.06 -20.71 23.84
N GLY A 108 7.52 -21.88 24.19
CA GLY A 108 7.34 -22.33 25.57
C GLY A 108 8.29 -23.48 25.84
N SER A 109 9.39 -23.19 26.55
CA SER A 109 10.25 -24.13 27.29
C SER A 109 10.28 -25.58 26.77
N ARG A 110 11.27 -25.93 25.94
CA ARG A 110 11.91 -27.24 26.14
C ARG A 110 12.58 -27.15 27.51
N GLY A 111 12.18 -28.06 28.41
CA GLY A 111 12.62 -28.10 29.81
C GLY A 111 14.11 -28.29 29.99
#